data_AF-A0A352LP20-F1
#
_entry.id   AF-A0A352LP20-F1
#
_cell.length_a   1.000
_cell.length_b   1.000
_cell.length_c   1.000
_cell.angle_alpha   90.00
_cell.angle_beta   90.00
_cell.angle_gamma   90.00
#
_symmetry.space_group_name_H-M   'P 1'
#
loop_
_entity.id
_entity.type
_entity.pdbx_description
1 polymer ?
#
loop_
_entity_poly.entity_id
_entity_poly.type
_entity_poly.pdbx_seq_one_letter_code
_entity_poly.pdbx_strand_id
1 'polypeptide(L)'
;SLSNEAPAIPNSAFKDASVAYDLFYSIVDTPFMRLARDSGVKLVLDGLGMLVEQAAESFYFWNGVRVATEPVYQALSRKIHEIPE
;
A
#
# COMPACT_ATOMS: atom_id res chain seq x y z
N SER A 1 11.04 3.40 2.27
CA SER A 1 11.97 3.61 3.40
C SER A 1 11.65 4.93 4.07
N LEU A 2 11.91 5.07 5.39
CA LEU A 2 11.87 6.35 6.10
C LEU A 2 12.88 7.36 5.53
N SER A 3 13.98 6.88 4.92
CA SER A 3 14.97 7.71 4.21
C SER A 3 14.55 8.12 2.80
N ASN A 4 13.34 7.76 2.35
CA ASN A 4 12.89 7.93 0.96
C ASN A 4 13.83 7.32 -0.10
N GLU A 5 14.50 6.25 0.26
CA GLU A 5 15.33 5.45 -0.65
C GLU A 5 14.65 4.12 -0.99
N ALA A 6 14.95 3.62 -2.19
CA ALA A 6 14.56 2.28 -2.58
C ALA A 6 15.40 1.26 -1.81
N PRO A 7 14.84 0.08 -1.46
CA PRO A 7 15.64 -0.97 -0.85
C PRO A 7 16.78 -1.39 -1.78
N ALA A 8 17.95 -1.69 -1.20
CA ALA A 8 19.12 -2.16 -1.92
C ALA A 8 18.96 -3.62 -2.36
N ILE A 9 17.97 -3.88 -3.21
CA ILE A 9 17.70 -5.18 -3.84
C ILE A 9 17.91 -5.08 -5.34
N PRO A 10 18.42 -6.13 -6.01
CA PRO A 10 18.56 -6.11 -7.45
C PRO A 10 17.18 -6.17 -8.13
N ASN A 11 17.04 -5.58 -9.32
CA ASN A 11 15.79 -5.64 -10.10
C ASN A 11 15.34 -7.08 -10.37
N SER A 12 16.28 -8.03 -10.40
CA SER A 12 15.99 -9.47 -10.54
C SER A 12 15.17 -10.03 -9.37
N ALA A 13 15.08 -9.36 -8.23
CA ALA A 13 14.18 -9.71 -7.14
C ALA A 13 12.69 -9.60 -7.53
N PHE A 14 12.36 -8.80 -8.55
CA PHE A 14 11.01 -8.69 -9.10
C PHE A 14 10.75 -9.64 -10.29
N LYS A 15 11.73 -10.48 -10.66
CA LYS A 15 11.57 -11.40 -11.78
C LYS A 15 10.35 -12.30 -11.52
N ASP A 16 9.46 -12.36 -12.52
CA ASP A 16 8.21 -13.14 -12.49
C ASP A 16 7.21 -12.71 -11.40
N ALA A 17 7.45 -11.59 -10.71
CA ALA A 17 6.51 -11.06 -9.72
C ALA A 17 5.27 -10.47 -10.41
N SER A 18 4.09 -11.00 -10.07
CA SER A 18 2.81 -10.46 -10.52
C SER A 18 2.35 -9.27 -9.68
N VAL A 19 2.77 -9.21 -8.41
CA VAL A 19 2.38 -8.19 -7.44
C VAL A 19 3.60 -7.73 -6.64
N ALA A 20 3.71 -6.43 -6.40
CA ALA A 20 4.59 -5.84 -5.39
C ALA A 20 3.75 -5.02 -4.43
N TYR A 21 3.98 -5.18 -3.12
CA TYR A 21 3.18 -4.57 -2.07
C TYR A 21 4.11 -3.80 -1.13
N ASP A 22 3.97 -2.48 -1.07
CA ASP A 22 4.67 -1.66 -0.08
C ASP A 22 3.83 -1.55 1.19
N LEU A 23 4.46 -1.52 2.35
CA LEU A 23 3.78 -1.25 3.63
C LEU A 23 3.58 0.24 3.87
N PHE A 24 4.37 1.08 3.19
CA PHE A 24 4.16 2.51 3.18
C PHE A 24 2.98 2.87 2.25
N TYR A 25 2.31 3.97 2.58
CA TYR A 25 1.29 4.61 1.76
C TYR A 25 1.62 6.10 1.66
N SER A 26 1.52 6.67 0.46
CA SER A 26 1.87 8.06 0.23
C SER A 26 1.17 8.62 -1.01
N ILE A 27 1.12 9.96 -1.09
CA ILE A 27 0.46 10.67 -2.19
C ILE A 27 1.11 10.36 -3.55
N VAL A 28 2.42 10.19 -3.55
CA VAL A 28 3.20 9.73 -4.70
C VAL A 28 3.67 8.32 -4.46
N ASP A 29 3.99 7.59 -5.53
CA ASP A 29 4.63 6.29 -5.40
C ASP A 29 5.87 6.37 -4.49
N THR A 30 6.07 5.35 -3.66
CA THR A 30 7.30 5.23 -2.88
C THR A 30 8.48 4.85 -3.80
N PRO A 31 9.74 4.99 -3.34
CA PRO A 31 10.89 4.48 -4.08
C PRO A 31 10.83 2.98 -4.40
N PHE A 32 10.26 2.16 -3.51
CA PHE A 32 10.09 0.72 -3.76
C PHE A 32 9.02 0.48 -4.84
N MET A 33 7.90 1.21 -4.76
CA MET A 33 6.83 1.13 -5.74
C MET A 33 7.29 1.56 -7.14
N ARG A 34 8.14 2.60 -7.23
CA ARG A 34 8.81 2.99 -8.49
C ARG A 34 9.71 1.87 -9.01
N LEU A 35 10.61 1.38 -8.16
CA LEU A 35 11.53 0.29 -8.52
C LEU A 35 10.80 -0.96 -9.04
N ALA A 36 9.69 -1.33 -8.40
CA ALA A 36 8.86 -2.46 -8.81
C ALA A 36 8.21 -2.25 -10.17
N ARG A 37 7.65 -1.06 -10.43
CA ARG A 37 7.07 -0.72 -11.74
C ARG A 37 8.14 -0.69 -12.84
N ASP A 38 9.29 -0.08 -12.56
CA ASP A 38 10.42 -0.02 -13.49
C ASP A 38 10.98 -1.42 -13.80
N SER A 39 10.81 -2.37 -12.87
CA SER A 39 11.17 -3.78 -13.04
C SER A 39 10.10 -4.62 -13.74
N GLY A 40 8.97 -4.02 -14.15
CA GLY A 40 7.93 -4.67 -14.96
C GLY A 40 6.83 -5.38 -14.17
N VAL A 41 6.71 -5.15 -12.86
CA VAL A 41 5.64 -5.73 -12.04
C VAL A 41 4.29 -5.16 -12.47
N LYS A 42 3.32 -6.04 -12.73
CA LYS A 42 2.01 -5.67 -13.29
C LYS A 42 1.10 -4.95 -12.29
N LEU A 43 1.10 -5.39 -11.04
CA LEU A 43 0.27 -4.82 -9.98
C LEU A 43 1.17 -4.33 -8.85
N VAL A 44 1.13 -3.02 -8.58
CA VAL A 44 1.89 -2.43 -7.48
C VAL A 44 0.90 -1.73 -6.55
N LEU A 45 0.91 -2.15 -5.29
CA LEU A 45 -0.03 -1.73 -4.24
C LEU A 45 0.73 -1.12 -3.07
N ASP A 46 0.04 -0.25 -2.34
CA ASP A 46 0.56 0.42 -1.15
C ASP A 46 -0.06 -0.14 0.14
N GLY A 47 0.38 0.40 1.28
CA GLY A 47 -0.02 -0.08 2.60
C GLY A 47 -1.37 0.41 3.10
N LEU A 48 -2.11 1.22 2.33
CA LEU A 48 -3.32 1.87 2.84
C LEU A 48 -4.41 0.86 3.19
N GLY A 49 -4.61 -0.14 2.34
CA GLY A 49 -5.54 -1.25 2.63
C GLY A 49 -5.16 -1.99 3.90
N MET A 50 -3.87 -2.33 4.05
CA MET A 50 -3.35 -2.97 5.27
C MET A 50 -3.62 -2.12 6.53
N LEU A 51 -3.42 -0.80 6.47
CA LEU A 51 -3.72 0.12 7.58
C LEU A 51 -5.19 0.03 8.02
N VAL A 52 -6.13 -0.03 7.07
CA VAL A 52 -7.55 -0.10 7.39
C VAL A 52 -7.93 -1.47 7.95
N GLU A 53 -7.47 -2.55 7.32
CA GLU A 53 -7.83 -3.92 7.70
C GLU A 53 -7.29 -4.29 9.10
N GLN A 54 -6.04 -3.91 9.42
CA GLN A 54 -5.50 -4.16 10.77
C GLN A 54 -6.26 -3.38 11.86
N ALA A 55 -6.75 -2.18 11.53
CA ALA A 55 -7.56 -1.39 12.47
C ALA A 55 -8.93 -2.05 12.69
N ALA A 56 -9.52 -2.62 11.64
CA ALA A 56 -10.77 -3.37 11.73
C ALA A 56 -10.61 -4.66 12.56
N GLU A 57 -9.49 -5.37 12.43
CA GLU A 57 -9.19 -6.52 13.29
C GLU A 57 -9.04 -6.12 14.76
N SER A 58 -8.33 -5.02 15.04
CA SER A 58 -8.21 -4.48 16.41
C SER A 58 -9.57 -4.04 16.96
N PHE A 59 -10.38 -3.39 16.13
CA PHE A 59 -11.74 -2.97 16.49
C PHE A 59 -12.62 -4.17 16.82
N TYR A 60 -12.57 -5.24 16.03
CA TYR A 60 -13.29 -6.47 16.33
C TYR A 60 -12.81 -7.12 17.62
N PHE A 61 -11.50 -7.17 17.86
CA PHE A 61 -10.96 -7.72 19.10
C PHE A 61 -11.49 -7.00 20.34
N TRP A 62 -11.60 -5.67 20.30
CA TRP A 62 -12.09 -4.89 21.45
C TRP A 62 -13.62 -4.87 21.58
N ASN A 63 -14.35 -4.89 20.47
CA ASN A 63 -15.79 -4.61 20.48
C ASN A 63 -16.66 -5.83 20.11
N GLY A 64 -16.07 -6.92 19.61
CA GLY A 64 -16.78 -8.11 19.12
C GLY A 64 -17.59 -7.87 17.84
N VAL A 65 -17.46 -6.71 17.19
CA VAL A 65 -18.21 -6.32 15.99
C VAL A 65 -17.30 -6.23 14.78
N ARG A 66 -17.63 -6.97 13.72
CA ARG A 66 -16.97 -6.85 12.41
C ARG A 66 -17.55 -5.64 11.68
N VAL A 67 -16.69 -4.71 11.28
CA VAL A 67 -17.08 -3.50 10.56
C VAL A 67 -16.71 -3.62 9.08
N ALA A 68 -17.50 -2.98 8.21
CA ALA A 68 -17.16 -2.88 6.80
C ALA A 68 -15.99 -1.88 6.62
N THR A 69 -14.94 -2.31 5.93
CA THR A 69 -13.71 -1.53 5.72
C THR A 69 -13.73 -0.70 4.44
N GLU A 70 -14.45 -1.17 3.42
CA GLU A 70 -14.54 -0.53 2.11
C GLU A 70 -14.87 0.98 2.16
N PRO A 71 -15.87 1.46 2.93
CA PRO A 71 -16.18 2.89 2.97
C PRO A 71 -15.05 3.74 3.56
N VAL A 72 -14.31 3.19 4.52
CA VAL A 72 -13.18 3.84 5.18
C VAL A 72 -11.98 3.88 4.23
N TYR A 73 -11.68 2.75 3.59
CA TYR A 73 -10.63 2.66 2.58
C TYR A 73 -10.86 3.68 1.46
N GLN A 74 -12.07 3.72 0.90
CA GLN A 74 -12.41 4.68 -0.16
C GLN A 74 -12.26 6.13 0.32
N ALA A 75 -12.73 6.48 1.52
CA ALA A 75 -12.61 7.83 2.05
C ALA A 75 -11.15 8.28 2.25
N LEU A 76 -10.26 7.38 2.66
CA LEU A 76 -8.83 7.64 2.81
C LEU A 76 -8.09 7.66 1.47
N SER A 77 -8.41 6.72 0.57
CA SER A 77 -7.82 6.65 -0.76
C SER A 77 -8.11 7.93 -1.55
N ARG A 78 -9.32 8.50 -1.45
CA ARG A 78 -9.63 9.80 -2.05
C ARG A 78 -8.79 10.97 -1.53
N LYS A 79 -8.22 10.87 -0.32
CA LYS A 79 -7.36 11.93 0.24
C LYS A 79 -5.90 11.76 -0.13
N ILE A 80 -5.48 10.53 -0.40
CA ILE A 80 -4.08 10.16 -0.60
C ILE A 80 -3.79 10.00 -2.10
N HIS A 81 -4.63 9.27 -2.83
CA HIS A 81 -4.45 8.91 -4.22
C HIS A 81 -5.21 9.79 -5.21
N GLU A 82 -6.33 10.40 -4.79
CA GLU A 82 -7.05 11.37 -5.61
C GLU A 82 -6.62 12.78 -5.21
N ILE A 83 -5.58 13.30 -5.86
CA ILE A 83 -5.33 14.74 -5.89
C ILE A 83 -6.22 15.31 -7.01
N PRO A 84 -7.25 16.14 -6.72
CA PRO A 84 -7.81 16.99 -7.75
C PRO A 84 -6.81 18.12 -8.06
N GLU A 85 -6.70 18.47 -9.34
CA GLU A 85 -5.89 19.58 -9.87
C GLU A 85 -5.82 20.83 -8.96
#